data_AF-A0A834SVJ6-F1
#
_entry.id   AF-A0A834SVJ6-F1
#
_cell.length_a   1.000
_cell.length_b   1.000
_cell.length_c   1.000
_cell.angle_alpha   90.00
_cell.angle_beta   90.00
_cell.angle_gamma   90.00
#
_symmetry.space_group_name_H-M   'P 1'
#
loop_
_entity.id
_entity.type
_entity.pdbx_description
1 polymer ?
#
loop_
_entity_poly.entity_id
_entity_poly.type
_entity_poly.pdbx_seq_one_letter_code
_entity_poly.pdbx_strand_id
1 'polypeptide(L)'
;MADTKSLDASLWWDSFTLLLTELENCSLSSDPPQNLAKKLKDSHAWLVDAVSRFKPPNEKSKEALNSKRLQIGSHQFTVQSHLKDKALQISSCLQLDEVQSYILAERSIKHNNVAVDSMVQEFIHLVIVKIVIQYYTERQCLLKCIRWILMHAIYIGPGSKEHVIKEEARKLFHDGLENKLISFFEDLLSVSFPEKMDVDLFTLWAEETLIEGSLVLDILFLAYYDSFCTCDGEKWKKLCSLYKGIISGHYNLEKLAITSEAQQLSYHAKVQLLLILIETLDLENLLQMVHDEIPYRKGVSTFSLTDVQEMDALVSTFNAFEMKEAGPLILAWAVFLYLLLTLPGKDENKELMEIDHVNYVRQAFEAASFSYCLEFLERDILKENDGPVSGYRSVLRTFLSAFIASYEVNLRPEDGNPILILDILCKIYRGEESLCIQFWDKASYIDGPIRCLLCNLESEFPFQTVELVQLLSSLCEGTWPAECVYNFLDKSVGVSSLFQISNDSLLDGSDIVEARQPVCVPGIEGLFIPVGTRGHVLKAIGENTALVRWEHATSGVFVLLLRLAQDMYLNSKEEVLFTLDLLSRLVSSNTAVCFQLMNVSNSAHFHAVSLMNEQENNVR
;
A
#
# COMPACT_ATOMS: atom_id res chain seq x y z
N MET A 1 -36.37 7.13 -50.36
CA MET A 1 -35.66 5.83 -50.23
C MET A 1 -34.54 6.01 -49.22
N ALA A 2 -34.55 5.20 -48.17
CA ALA A 2 -33.55 4.99 -47.09
C ALA A 2 -32.70 6.18 -46.61
N ASP A 3 -33.25 7.03 -45.74
CA ASP A 3 -32.49 8.09 -45.04
C ASP A 3 -32.04 7.62 -43.63
N THR A 4 -31.66 6.34 -43.54
CA THR A 4 -31.24 5.66 -42.30
C THR A 4 -29.92 4.96 -42.54
N LYS A 5 -28.87 5.37 -41.82
CA LYS A 5 -27.55 4.74 -41.89
C LYS A 5 -27.36 3.85 -40.66
N SER A 6 -26.98 2.59 -40.89
CA SER A 6 -26.67 1.63 -39.84
C SER A 6 -25.17 1.67 -39.53
N LEU A 7 -24.84 1.69 -38.24
CA LEU A 7 -23.49 1.77 -37.71
C LEU A 7 -23.21 0.65 -36.71
N ASP A 8 -21.93 0.49 -36.39
CA ASP A 8 -21.42 -0.49 -35.44
C ASP A 8 -22.02 -0.29 -34.04
N ALA A 9 -22.53 -1.36 -33.43
CA ALA A 9 -23.14 -1.36 -32.11
C ALA A 9 -22.18 -0.89 -30.99
N SER A 10 -20.87 -1.05 -31.18
CA SER A 10 -19.85 -0.60 -30.22
C SER A 10 -19.74 0.93 -30.08
N LEU A 11 -20.44 1.71 -30.90
CA LEU A 11 -20.53 3.17 -30.72
C LEU A 11 -21.54 3.56 -29.62
N TRP A 12 -22.37 2.64 -29.14
CA TRP A 12 -23.34 2.88 -28.08
C TRP A 12 -22.88 2.27 -26.74
N TRP A 13 -23.13 2.99 -25.66
CA TRP A 13 -22.96 2.52 -24.28
C TRP A 13 -24.11 3.02 -23.41
N ASP A 14 -24.49 2.25 -22.39
CA ASP A 14 -25.38 2.74 -21.33
C ASP A 14 -24.56 3.50 -20.28
N SER A 15 -25.21 4.34 -19.46
CA SER A 15 -24.46 5.21 -18.52
C SER A 15 -23.72 4.39 -17.46
N PHE A 16 -22.40 4.54 -17.41
CA PHE A 16 -21.54 3.86 -16.44
C PHE A 16 -21.70 4.43 -15.04
N THR A 17 -22.14 5.70 -14.91
CA THR A 17 -22.50 6.27 -13.61
C THR A 17 -23.63 5.48 -12.95
N LEU A 18 -24.65 5.08 -13.71
CA LEU A 18 -25.74 4.25 -13.19
C LEU A 18 -25.26 2.84 -12.86
N LEU A 19 -24.40 2.26 -13.69
CA LEU A 19 -23.82 0.94 -13.41
C LEU A 19 -22.99 0.95 -12.13
N LEU A 20 -22.15 1.97 -11.93
CA LEU A 20 -21.34 2.14 -10.72
C LEU A 20 -22.23 2.27 -9.48
N THR A 21 -23.26 3.12 -9.52
CA THR A 21 -24.20 3.25 -8.40
C THR A 21 -24.92 1.92 -8.10
N GLU A 22 -25.29 1.13 -9.11
CA GLU A 22 -25.89 -0.19 -8.89
C GLU A 22 -24.91 -1.20 -8.28
N LEU A 23 -23.63 -1.12 -8.65
CA LEU A 23 -22.56 -1.93 -8.06
C LEU A 23 -22.33 -1.55 -6.59
N GLU A 24 -22.12 -0.28 -6.29
CA GLU A 24 -21.87 0.22 -4.94
C GLU A 24 -23.02 -0.07 -3.95
N ASN A 25 -24.26 -0.10 -4.44
CA ASN A 25 -25.43 -0.47 -3.64
C ASN A 25 -25.62 -1.98 -3.47
N CYS A 26 -24.80 -2.81 -4.13
CA CYS A 26 -24.87 -4.25 -4.01
C CYS A 26 -24.28 -4.72 -2.67
N SER A 27 -24.88 -5.74 -2.05
CA SER A 27 -24.31 -6.32 -0.83
C SER A 27 -23.00 -7.03 -1.15
N LEU A 28 -21.98 -6.75 -0.35
CA LEU A 28 -20.67 -7.40 -0.48
C LEU A 28 -20.71 -8.92 -0.22
N SER A 29 -21.76 -9.41 0.45
CA SER A 29 -21.86 -10.79 0.95
C SER A 29 -22.72 -11.74 0.11
N SER A 30 -23.51 -11.22 -0.83
CA SER A 30 -24.48 -11.99 -1.61
C SER A 30 -24.33 -11.77 -3.10
N ASP A 31 -24.73 -12.76 -3.91
CA ASP A 31 -24.72 -12.62 -5.36
C ASP A 31 -25.52 -11.39 -5.83
N PRO A 32 -25.05 -10.72 -6.90
CA PRO A 32 -25.72 -9.56 -7.44
C PRO A 32 -27.12 -9.93 -7.97
N PRO A 33 -28.10 -9.00 -7.90
CA PRO A 33 -29.40 -9.20 -8.50
C PRO A 33 -29.29 -9.62 -9.98
N GLN A 34 -30.19 -10.51 -10.44
CA GLN A 34 -30.14 -11.04 -11.82
C GLN A 34 -30.08 -9.95 -12.91
N ASN A 35 -30.70 -8.79 -12.66
CA ASN A 35 -30.64 -7.65 -13.56
C ASN A 35 -29.20 -7.08 -13.67
N LEU A 36 -28.52 -6.89 -12.53
CA LEU A 36 -27.14 -6.42 -12.49
C LEU A 36 -26.19 -7.45 -13.12
N ALA A 37 -26.38 -8.74 -12.82
CA ALA A 37 -25.61 -9.81 -13.44
C ALA A 37 -25.76 -9.84 -14.98
N LYS A 38 -26.97 -9.56 -15.49
CA LYS A 38 -27.21 -9.43 -16.93
C LYS A 38 -26.52 -8.19 -17.50
N LYS A 39 -26.63 -7.03 -16.83
CA LYS A 39 -25.97 -5.79 -17.25
C LYS A 39 -24.45 -5.91 -17.32
N LEU A 40 -23.83 -6.60 -16.34
CA LEU A 40 -22.40 -6.89 -16.36
C LEU A 40 -22.02 -7.70 -17.61
N LYS A 41 -22.76 -8.78 -17.91
CA LYS A 41 -22.54 -9.58 -19.13
C LYS A 41 -22.72 -8.78 -20.41
N ASP A 42 -23.75 -7.94 -20.47
CA ASP A 42 -24.02 -7.09 -21.64
C ASP A 42 -22.95 -6.00 -21.80
N SER A 43 -22.36 -5.53 -20.69
CA SER A 43 -21.30 -4.51 -20.64
C SER A 43 -19.89 -5.07 -20.72
N HIS A 44 -19.73 -6.39 -20.69
CA HIS A 44 -18.44 -7.08 -20.62
C HIS A 44 -17.42 -6.58 -21.66
N ALA A 45 -17.87 -6.39 -22.89
CA ALA A 45 -17.01 -5.93 -23.97
C ALA A 45 -16.49 -4.49 -23.75
N TRP A 46 -17.30 -3.63 -23.10
CA TRP A 46 -16.88 -2.30 -22.66
C TRP A 46 -15.92 -2.36 -21.47
N LEU A 47 -16.10 -3.31 -20.55
CA LEU A 47 -15.21 -3.50 -19.41
C LEU A 47 -13.82 -4.01 -19.87
N VAL A 48 -13.75 -4.96 -20.81
CA VAL A 48 -12.48 -5.52 -21.33
C VAL A 48 -11.67 -4.49 -22.13
N ASP A 49 -12.31 -3.83 -23.09
CA ASP A 49 -11.63 -2.81 -23.91
C ASP A 49 -11.51 -1.47 -23.18
N ALA A 50 -12.16 -1.34 -22.02
CA ALA A 50 -12.18 -0.16 -21.16
C ALA A 50 -12.35 1.13 -21.98
N VAL A 51 -11.41 2.05 -21.78
CA VAL A 51 -11.43 3.38 -22.36
C VAL A 51 -11.18 3.38 -23.89
N SER A 52 -10.60 2.31 -24.45
CA SER A 52 -10.34 2.21 -25.90
C SER A 52 -11.61 2.10 -26.76
N ARG A 53 -12.77 1.85 -26.14
CA ARG A 53 -14.09 1.88 -26.81
C ARG A 53 -14.61 3.29 -27.08
N PHE A 54 -14.00 4.32 -26.48
CA PHE A 54 -14.16 5.70 -26.90
C PHE A 54 -13.23 5.93 -28.10
N LYS A 55 -13.79 5.76 -29.30
CA LYS A 55 -13.03 5.62 -30.55
C LYS A 55 -12.55 6.99 -31.06
N PRO A 56 -11.44 7.04 -31.81
CA PRO A 56 -11.01 8.26 -32.49
C PRO A 56 -11.98 8.67 -33.61
N PRO A 57 -11.85 9.90 -34.16
CA PRO A 57 -12.70 10.39 -35.25
C PRO A 57 -12.68 9.49 -36.48
N ASN A 58 -13.83 9.34 -37.13
CA ASN A 58 -14.01 8.42 -38.25
C ASN A 58 -14.90 9.03 -39.34
N GLU A 59 -14.38 9.13 -40.56
CA GLU A 59 -15.11 9.69 -41.69
C GLU A 59 -16.45 8.98 -41.96
N LYS A 60 -16.55 7.66 -41.69
CA LYS A 60 -17.84 6.94 -41.81
C LYS A 60 -18.90 7.47 -40.84
N SER A 61 -18.49 7.76 -39.60
CA SER A 61 -19.34 8.28 -38.51
C SER A 61 -19.73 9.74 -38.78
N LYS A 62 -18.76 10.55 -39.22
CA LYS A 62 -18.99 11.93 -39.67
C LYS A 62 -20.00 12.03 -40.81
N GLU A 63 -19.86 11.19 -41.84
CA GLU A 63 -20.82 11.12 -42.93
C GLU A 63 -22.19 10.63 -42.47
N ALA A 64 -22.24 9.76 -41.44
CA ALA A 64 -23.49 9.22 -40.92
C ALA A 64 -24.38 10.32 -40.33
N LEU A 65 -23.80 11.31 -39.67
CA LEU A 65 -24.50 12.47 -39.13
C LEU A 65 -25.18 13.35 -40.20
N ASN A 66 -24.94 13.12 -41.50
CA ASN A 66 -25.71 13.76 -42.57
C ASN A 66 -27.08 13.10 -42.81
N SER A 67 -27.32 11.90 -42.27
CA SER A 67 -28.57 11.16 -42.44
C SER A 67 -29.62 11.63 -41.43
N LYS A 68 -30.91 11.53 -41.78
CA LYS A 68 -31.99 11.92 -40.83
C LYS A 68 -32.11 11.00 -39.63
N ARG A 69 -31.86 9.71 -39.81
CA ARG A 69 -31.92 8.70 -38.75
C ARG A 69 -30.64 7.89 -38.70
N LEU A 70 -30.20 7.62 -37.48
CA LEU A 70 -29.08 6.72 -37.21
C LEU A 70 -29.59 5.48 -36.50
N GLN A 71 -29.05 4.33 -36.89
CA GLN A 71 -29.28 3.06 -36.21
C GLN A 71 -27.94 2.50 -35.71
N ILE A 72 -27.81 2.33 -34.40
CA ILE A 72 -26.62 1.82 -33.73
C ILE A 72 -27.05 0.57 -32.93
N GLY A 73 -26.76 -0.62 -33.46
CA GLY A 73 -27.31 -1.86 -32.91
C GLY A 73 -28.84 -1.84 -32.82
N SER A 74 -29.37 -2.00 -31.60
CA SER A 74 -30.81 -1.94 -31.29
C SER A 74 -31.36 -0.52 -31.13
N HIS A 75 -30.51 0.51 -31.08
CA HIS A 75 -30.92 1.89 -30.80
C HIS A 75 -31.11 2.69 -32.08
N GLN A 76 -32.18 3.49 -32.13
CA GLN A 76 -32.46 4.38 -33.25
C GLN A 76 -32.80 5.78 -32.74
N PHE A 77 -32.16 6.80 -33.32
CA PHE A 77 -32.46 8.20 -32.98
C PHE A 77 -32.43 9.11 -34.22
N THR A 78 -33.09 10.26 -34.08
CA THR A 78 -33.23 11.26 -35.15
C THR A 78 -32.16 12.32 -34.99
N VAL A 79 -31.40 12.58 -36.05
CA VAL A 79 -30.33 13.58 -36.01
C VAL A 79 -30.93 14.98 -36.07
N GLN A 80 -30.73 15.74 -35.00
CA GLN A 80 -31.06 17.15 -34.92
C GLN A 80 -29.91 17.99 -35.48
N SER A 81 -30.19 18.84 -36.47
CA SER A 81 -29.17 19.64 -37.18
C SER A 81 -28.37 20.56 -36.25
N HIS A 82 -29.02 21.21 -35.29
CA HIS A 82 -28.35 22.11 -34.34
C HIS A 82 -27.41 21.40 -33.35
N LEU A 83 -27.59 20.09 -33.14
CA LEU A 83 -26.71 19.25 -32.32
C LEU A 83 -25.51 18.72 -33.11
N LYS A 84 -25.68 18.52 -34.42
CA LYS A 84 -24.63 18.03 -35.30
C LYS A 84 -23.39 18.93 -35.28
N ASP A 85 -23.58 20.24 -35.45
CA ASP A 85 -22.45 21.17 -35.51
C ASP A 85 -21.67 21.20 -34.19
N LYS A 86 -22.38 21.08 -33.06
CA LYS A 86 -21.77 20.94 -31.74
C LYS A 86 -21.03 19.62 -31.59
N ALA A 87 -21.62 18.51 -32.02
CA ALA A 87 -20.99 17.19 -31.98
C ALA A 87 -19.67 17.15 -32.77
N LEU A 88 -19.60 17.83 -33.92
CA LEU A 88 -18.37 17.96 -34.70
C LEU A 88 -17.32 18.81 -33.97
N GLN A 89 -17.73 19.89 -33.29
CA GLN A 89 -16.83 20.69 -32.46
C GLN A 89 -16.27 19.89 -31.28
N ILE A 90 -17.13 19.12 -30.60
CA ILE A 90 -16.75 18.25 -29.48
C ILE A 90 -15.81 17.14 -29.95
N SER A 91 -16.12 16.49 -31.08
CA SER A 91 -15.28 15.47 -31.70
C SER A 91 -13.87 15.99 -31.98
N SER A 92 -13.75 17.19 -32.55
CA SER A 92 -12.45 17.82 -32.79
C SER A 92 -11.71 18.20 -31.50
N CYS A 93 -12.44 18.53 -30.44
CA CYS A 93 -11.84 18.93 -29.16
C CYS A 93 -11.33 17.73 -28.36
N LEU A 94 -12.10 16.65 -28.30
CA LEU A 94 -11.82 15.45 -27.51
C LEU A 94 -11.11 14.35 -28.30
N GLN A 95 -10.92 14.53 -29.62
CA GLN A 95 -10.47 13.47 -30.54
C GLN A 95 -11.35 12.20 -30.40
N LEU A 96 -12.67 12.42 -30.36
CA LEU A 96 -13.68 11.38 -30.18
C LEU A 96 -14.47 11.17 -31.47
N ASP A 97 -14.92 9.95 -31.74
CA ASP A 97 -15.83 9.61 -32.83
C ASP A 97 -17.03 10.56 -32.87
N GLU A 98 -17.40 11.00 -34.07
CA GLU A 98 -18.42 12.02 -34.28
C GLU A 98 -19.80 11.57 -33.79
N VAL A 99 -20.11 10.28 -33.88
CA VAL A 99 -21.39 9.72 -33.41
C VAL A 99 -21.40 9.58 -31.90
N GLN A 100 -20.28 9.18 -31.28
CA GLN A 100 -20.17 9.18 -29.80
C GLN A 100 -20.25 10.59 -29.23
N SER A 101 -19.63 11.56 -29.90
CA SER A 101 -19.73 12.99 -29.57
C SER A 101 -21.17 13.50 -29.67
N TYR A 102 -21.93 13.03 -30.67
CA TYR A 102 -23.35 13.34 -30.80
C TYR A 102 -24.19 12.75 -29.66
N ILE A 103 -23.95 11.49 -29.28
CA ILE A 103 -24.64 10.83 -28.18
C ILE A 103 -24.43 11.59 -26.87
N LEU A 104 -23.20 12.02 -26.58
CA LEU A 104 -22.88 12.85 -25.42
C LEU A 104 -23.64 14.18 -25.44
N ALA A 105 -23.61 14.89 -26.56
CA ALA A 105 -24.32 16.15 -26.70
C ALA A 105 -25.84 15.99 -26.50
N GLU A 106 -26.44 14.93 -27.06
CA GLU A 106 -27.86 14.64 -26.89
C GLU A 106 -28.21 14.32 -25.42
N ARG A 107 -27.39 13.49 -24.74
CA ARG A 107 -27.58 13.15 -23.32
C ARG A 107 -27.46 14.38 -22.43
N SER A 108 -26.44 15.20 -22.63
CA SER A 108 -26.21 16.40 -21.81
C SER A 108 -27.36 17.42 -21.92
N ILE A 109 -28.00 17.56 -23.09
CA ILE A 109 -29.17 18.44 -23.24
C ILE A 109 -30.38 17.87 -22.50
N LYS A 110 -30.64 16.55 -22.62
CA LYS A 110 -31.76 15.89 -21.93
C LYS A 110 -31.64 16.00 -20.40
N HIS A 111 -30.43 15.91 -19.85
CA HIS A 111 -30.21 15.98 -18.41
C HIS A 111 -30.30 17.40 -17.82
N ASN A 112 -29.92 18.44 -18.57
CA ASN A 112 -29.83 19.80 -18.03
C ASN A 112 -31.12 20.64 -18.20
N ASN A 113 -32.21 20.10 -18.77
CA ASN A 113 -33.47 20.83 -19.04
C ASN A 113 -33.26 22.22 -19.71
N VAL A 114 -32.20 22.38 -20.50
CA VAL A 114 -31.88 23.67 -21.13
C VAL A 114 -32.87 23.90 -22.26
N ALA A 115 -33.72 24.92 -22.14
CA ALA A 115 -34.59 25.34 -23.22
C ALA A 115 -33.71 25.74 -24.43
N VAL A 116 -33.94 25.06 -25.56
CA VAL A 116 -33.12 25.12 -26.77
C VAL A 116 -33.06 26.53 -27.39
N ASP A 117 -33.99 27.42 -27.02
CA ASP A 117 -34.20 28.73 -27.65
C ASP A 117 -33.45 29.92 -27.05
N SER A 118 -32.74 29.80 -25.91
CA SER A 118 -32.10 30.97 -25.25
C SER A 118 -30.56 31.04 -25.36
N MET A 119 -29.96 30.37 -26.33
CA MET A 119 -28.49 30.21 -26.41
C MET A 119 -27.76 31.48 -26.86
N VAL A 120 -27.36 32.31 -25.89
CA VAL A 120 -26.33 33.36 -26.03
C VAL A 120 -24.95 32.70 -26.12
N GLN A 121 -23.98 33.33 -26.80
CA GLN A 121 -22.62 32.82 -27.04
C GLN A 121 -21.90 32.32 -25.76
N GLU A 122 -22.11 32.96 -24.59
CA GLU A 122 -21.56 32.55 -23.29
C GLU A 122 -22.11 31.21 -22.78
N PHE A 123 -23.33 30.83 -23.18
CA PHE A 123 -23.91 29.52 -22.85
C PHE A 123 -23.27 28.38 -23.66
N ILE A 124 -22.66 28.66 -24.81
CA ILE A 124 -22.09 27.64 -25.68
C ILE A 124 -20.81 27.05 -25.07
N HIS A 125 -19.94 27.90 -24.51
CA HIS A 125 -18.72 27.45 -23.82
C HIS A 125 -19.07 26.61 -22.59
N LEU A 126 -19.99 27.08 -21.73
CA LEU A 126 -20.46 26.33 -20.56
C LEU A 126 -21.09 24.97 -20.92
N VAL A 127 -21.82 24.88 -22.04
CA VAL A 127 -22.39 23.61 -22.53
C VAL A 127 -21.29 22.67 -23.00
N ILE A 128 -20.25 23.16 -23.68
CA ILE A 128 -19.11 22.35 -24.10
C ILE A 128 -18.35 21.82 -22.88
N VAL A 129 -18.03 22.68 -21.91
CA VAL A 129 -17.36 22.26 -20.66
C VAL A 129 -18.16 21.18 -19.94
N LYS A 130 -19.48 21.33 -19.81
CA LYS A 130 -20.35 20.28 -19.22
C LYS A 130 -20.33 18.97 -20.00
N ILE A 131 -20.26 19.01 -21.33
CA ILE A 131 -20.17 17.78 -22.14
C ILE A 131 -18.80 17.11 -21.95
N VAL A 132 -17.73 17.90 -21.86
CA VAL A 132 -16.38 17.39 -21.57
C VAL A 132 -16.32 16.75 -20.18
N ILE A 133 -16.91 17.38 -19.16
CA ILE A 133 -17.03 16.77 -17.82
C ILE A 133 -17.82 15.47 -17.89
N GLN A 134 -18.96 15.44 -18.60
CA GLN A 134 -19.74 14.22 -18.75
C GLN A 134 -18.94 13.10 -19.46
N TYR A 135 -18.14 13.45 -20.46
CA TYR A 135 -17.29 12.51 -21.17
C TYR A 135 -16.27 11.84 -20.24
N TYR A 136 -15.52 12.65 -19.48
CA TYR A 136 -14.56 12.13 -18.50
C TYR A 136 -15.25 11.38 -17.36
N THR A 137 -16.39 11.86 -16.89
CA THR A 137 -17.19 11.16 -15.88
C THR A 137 -17.57 9.76 -16.35
N GLU A 138 -18.05 9.59 -17.58
CA GLU A 138 -18.42 8.27 -18.10
C GLU A 138 -17.20 7.33 -18.22
N ARG A 139 -16.05 7.85 -18.65
CA ARG A 139 -14.79 7.09 -18.75
C ARG A 139 -14.26 6.66 -17.40
N GLN A 140 -14.24 7.59 -16.44
CA GLN A 140 -13.83 7.30 -15.07
C GLN A 140 -14.80 6.36 -14.38
N CYS A 141 -16.11 6.53 -14.54
CA CYS A 141 -17.10 5.59 -14.01
C CYS A 141 -16.92 4.18 -14.58
N LEU A 142 -16.55 4.04 -15.86
CA LEU A 142 -16.21 2.74 -16.44
C LEU A 142 -15.00 2.10 -15.72
N LEU A 143 -13.92 2.87 -15.52
CA LEU A 143 -12.75 2.39 -14.77
C LEU A 143 -13.09 2.06 -13.31
N LYS A 144 -13.89 2.91 -12.65
CA LYS A 144 -14.37 2.67 -11.28
C LYS A 144 -15.24 1.42 -11.18
N CYS A 145 -16.07 1.11 -12.19
CA CYS A 145 -16.80 -0.15 -12.25
C CYS A 145 -15.84 -1.35 -12.26
N ILE A 146 -14.79 -1.30 -13.08
CA ILE A 146 -13.76 -2.36 -13.13
C ILE A 146 -13.09 -2.48 -11.76
N ARG A 147 -12.61 -1.36 -11.19
CA ARG A 147 -11.97 -1.34 -9.87
C ARG A 147 -12.88 -1.94 -8.79
N TRP A 148 -14.16 -1.58 -8.78
CA TRP A 148 -15.13 -2.07 -7.81
C TRP A 148 -15.37 -3.58 -7.96
N ILE A 149 -15.49 -4.09 -9.20
CA ILE A 149 -15.59 -5.53 -9.49
C ILE A 149 -14.40 -6.29 -8.89
N LEU A 150 -13.18 -5.76 -9.02
CA LEU A 150 -11.99 -6.38 -8.45
C LEU A 150 -12.00 -6.31 -6.92
N MET A 151 -12.23 -5.15 -6.33
CA MET A 151 -12.29 -4.99 -4.86
C MET A 151 -13.34 -5.92 -4.23
N HIS A 152 -14.51 -6.05 -4.85
CA HIS A 152 -15.55 -6.97 -4.38
C HIS A 152 -15.12 -8.44 -4.53
N ALA A 153 -14.49 -8.79 -5.66
CA ALA A 153 -13.95 -10.14 -5.86
C ALA A 153 -12.90 -10.53 -4.79
N ILE A 154 -12.03 -9.60 -4.39
CA ILE A 154 -11.04 -9.78 -3.30
C ILE A 154 -11.74 -9.97 -1.97
N TYR A 155 -12.71 -9.10 -1.64
CA TYR A 155 -13.46 -9.16 -0.38
C TYR A 155 -14.13 -10.51 -0.14
N ILE A 156 -14.66 -11.13 -1.20
CA ILE A 156 -15.31 -12.45 -1.14
C ILE A 156 -14.32 -13.57 -0.75
N GLY A 157 -13.04 -13.39 -1.05
CA GLY A 157 -11.97 -14.33 -0.72
C GLY A 157 -12.06 -15.69 -1.44
N PRO A 158 -11.17 -16.64 -1.11
CA PRO A 158 -11.04 -17.92 -1.81
C PRO A 158 -12.16 -18.94 -1.51
N GLY A 159 -12.94 -18.75 -0.45
CA GLY A 159 -13.92 -19.73 0.04
C GLY A 159 -15.20 -19.86 -0.80
N SER A 160 -15.56 -18.86 -1.59
CA SER A 160 -16.75 -18.83 -2.44
C SER A 160 -16.37 -19.07 -3.91
N LYS A 161 -16.58 -20.30 -4.40
CA LYS A 161 -16.19 -20.70 -5.76
C LYS A 161 -17.20 -20.28 -6.84
N GLU A 162 -18.40 -19.84 -6.48
CA GLU A 162 -19.53 -19.65 -7.42
C GLU A 162 -20.11 -18.22 -7.41
N HIS A 163 -19.31 -17.20 -7.09
CA HIS A 163 -19.80 -15.82 -7.10
C HIS A 163 -19.67 -15.15 -8.48
N VAL A 164 -20.76 -14.56 -8.98
CA VAL A 164 -20.83 -13.99 -10.34
C VAL A 164 -19.75 -12.92 -10.58
N ILE A 165 -19.50 -12.06 -9.59
CA ILE A 165 -18.54 -10.95 -9.72
C ILE A 165 -17.10 -11.45 -9.78
N LYS A 166 -16.79 -12.55 -9.08
CA LYS A 166 -15.45 -13.16 -9.09
C LYS A 166 -15.15 -13.82 -10.44
N GLU A 167 -16.16 -14.45 -11.03
CA GLU A 167 -16.04 -15.01 -12.38
C GLU A 167 -15.89 -13.91 -13.43
N GLU A 168 -16.66 -12.83 -13.32
CA GLU A 168 -16.53 -11.67 -14.19
C GLU A 168 -15.12 -11.06 -14.10
N ALA A 169 -14.60 -10.84 -12.89
CA ALA A 169 -13.25 -10.34 -12.65
C ALA A 169 -12.17 -11.18 -13.38
N ARG A 170 -12.21 -12.52 -13.21
CA ARG A 170 -11.27 -13.43 -13.88
C ARG A 170 -11.41 -13.37 -15.40
N LYS A 171 -12.65 -13.31 -15.89
CA LYS A 171 -12.94 -13.27 -17.32
C LYS A 171 -12.40 -12.00 -17.96
N LEU A 172 -12.46 -10.85 -17.29
CA LEU A 172 -11.91 -9.59 -17.80
C LEU A 172 -10.41 -9.72 -18.14
N PHE A 173 -9.63 -10.35 -17.27
CA PHE A 173 -8.20 -10.56 -17.51
C PHE A 173 -7.93 -11.65 -18.54
N HIS A 174 -8.71 -12.73 -18.53
CA HIS A 174 -8.63 -13.76 -19.58
C HIS A 174 -8.86 -13.18 -20.98
N ASP A 175 -9.79 -12.24 -21.10
CA ASP A 175 -10.15 -11.60 -22.37
C ASP A 175 -9.24 -10.40 -22.72
N GLY A 176 -8.18 -10.14 -21.94
CA GLY A 176 -7.07 -9.27 -22.31
C GLY A 176 -7.09 -7.85 -21.75
N LEU A 177 -7.86 -7.58 -20.69
CA LEU A 177 -7.93 -6.26 -20.04
C LEU A 177 -6.55 -5.68 -19.67
N GLU A 178 -5.65 -6.50 -19.11
CA GLU A 178 -4.31 -6.09 -18.68
C GLU A 178 -3.52 -5.37 -19.78
N ASN A 179 -3.41 -5.99 -20.96
CA ASN A 179 -2.69 -5.42 -22.09
C ASN A 179 -3.32 -4.13 -22.60
N LYS A 180 -4.66 -4.02 -22.53
CA LYS A 180 -5.40 -2.80 -22.91
C LYS A 180 -5.09 -1.66 -21.95
N LEU A 181 -5.08 -1.93 -20.64
CA LEU A 181 -4.77 -0.95 -19.61
C LEU A 181 -3.32 -0.46 -19.70
N ILE A 182 -2.36 -1.36 -19.86
CA ILE A 182 -0.94 -0.99 -20.01
C ILE A 182 -0.73 -0.14 -21.27
N SER A 183 -1.33 -0.53 -22.40
CA SER A 183 -1.22 0.24 -23.64
C SER A 183 -1.88 1.61 -23.52
N PHE A 184 -3.06 1.68 -22.90
CA PHE A 184 -3.73 2.95 -22.64
C PHE A 184 -2.90 3.87 -21.74
N PHE A 185 -2.28 3.33 -20.69
CA PHE A 185 -1.43 4.11 -19.80
C PHE A 185 -0.17 4.64 -20.51
N GLU A 186 0.45 3.83 -21.36
CA GLU A 186 1.58 4.25 -22.22
C GLU A 186 1.16 5.36 -23.21
N ASP A 187 0.00 5.21 -23.83
CA ASP A 187 -0.57 6.24 -24.72
C ASP A 187 -0.80 7.55 -23.95
N LEU A 188 -1.40 7.46 -22.74
CA LEU A 188 -1.68 8.58 -21.85
C LEU A 188 -0.42 9.38 -21.50
N LEU A 189 0.67 8.69 -21.18
CA LEU A 189 1.97 9.31 -20.89
C LEU A 189 2.59 10.01 -22.11
N SER A 190 2.23 9.55 -23.31
CA SER A 190 2.75 10.01 -24.59
C SER A 190 1.91 11.11 -25.25
N VAL A 191 0.68 11.39 -24.76
CA VAL A 191 -0.24 12.34 -25.40
C VAL A 191 0.35 13.75 -25.46
N SER A 192 0.39 14.31 -26.67
CA SER A 192 0.61 15.74 -26.90
C SER A 192 -0.72 16.51 -26.82
N PHE A 193 -0.72 17.64 -26.13
CA PHE A 193 -1.90 18.49 -25.94
C PHE A 193 -2.51 18.97 -27.28
N PRO A 194 -3.84 19.11 -27.40
CA PRO A 194 -4.45 19.77 -28.55
C PRO A 194 -4.08 21.26 -28.59
N GLU A 195 -3.41 21.72 -29.65
CA GLU A 195 -2.88 23.10 -29.78
C GLU A 195 -3.93 24.24 -29.71
N LYS A 196 -5.24 23.93 -29.72
CA LYS A 196 -6.35 24.90 -29.80
C LYS A 196 -7.25 24.94 -28.56
N MET A 197 -6.80 24.40 -27.43
CA MET A 197 -7.60 24.33 -26.20
C MET A 197 -7.48 25.62 -25.38
N ASP A 198 -8.59 26.08 -24.80
CA ASP A 198 -8.63 27.19 -23.85
C ASP A 198 -7.98 26.78 -22.51
N VAL A 199 -7.52 27.74 -21.71
CA VAL A 199 -6.77 27.49 -20.46
C VAL A 199 -7.61 26.70 -19.46
N ASP A 200 -8.87 27.07 -19.26
CA ASP A 200 -9.78 26.37 -18.33
C ASP A 200 -10.01 24.92 -18.76
N LEU A 201 -10.11 24.71 -20.07
CA LEU A 201 -10.36 23.40 -20.65
C LEU A 201 -9.09 22.52 -20.64
N PHE A 202 -7.91 23.14 -20.75
CA PHE A 202 -6.64 22.47 -20.58
C PHE A 202 -6.43 22.01 -19.13
N THR A 203 -6.74 22.87 -18.14
CA THR A 203 -6.66 22.51 -16.72
C THR A 203 -7.55 21.31 -16.40
N LEU A 204 -8.81 21.36 -16.84
CA LEU A 204 -9.74 20.24 -16.70
C LEU A 204 -9.17 18.98 -17.38
N TRP A 205 -8.76 19.07 -18.64
CA TRP A 205 -8.19 17.94 -19.37
C TRP A 205 -7.00 17.31 -18.63
N ALA A 206 -6.09 18.11 -18.08
CA ALA A 206 -4.91 17.63 -17.37
C ALA A 206 -5.29 16.87 -16.09
N GLU A 207 -6.18 17.42 -15.27
CA GLU A 207 -6.66 16.79 -14.04
C GLU A 207 -7.42 15.50 -14.32
N GLU A 208 -8.37 15.52 -15.26
CA GLU A 208 -9.18 14.35 -15.61
C GLU A 208 -8.32 13.21 -16.20
N THR A 209 -7.29 13.56 -16.98
CA THR A 209 -6.31 12.60 -17.52
C THR A 209 -5.48 11.96 -16.42
N LEU A 210 -5.03 12.74 -15.43
CA LEU A 210 -4.28 12.19 -14.29
C LEU A 210 -5.15 11.29 -13.41
N ILE A 211 -6.43 11.62 -13.23
CA ILE A 211 -7.40 10.76 -12.53
C ILE A 211 -7.57 9.43 -13.26
N GLU A 212 -7.73 9.44 -14.58
CA GLU A 212 -7.82 8.20 -15.37
C GLU A 212 -6.55 7.36 -15.26
N GLY A 213 -5.37 7.99 -15.36
CA GLY A 213 -4.10 7.30 -15.17
C GLY A 213 -3.99 6.64 -13.80
N SER A 214 -4.41 7.34 -12.74
CA SER A 214 -4.43 6.81 -11.38
C SER A 214 -5.41 5.65 -11.21
N LEU A 215 -6.61 5.73 -11.79
CA LEU A 215 -7.60 4.65 -11.78
C LEU A 215 -7.09 3.40 -12.50
N VAL A 216 -6.37 3.57 -13.62
CA VAL A 216 -5.76 2.45 -14.33
C VAL A 216 -4.70 1.76 -13.49
N LEU A 217 -3.86 2.53 -12.79
CA LEU A 217 -2.85 1.97 -11.89
C LEU A 217 -3.49 1.25 -10.70
N ASP A 218 -4.58 1.77 -10.12
CA ASP A 218 -5.34 1.06 -9.08
C ASP A 218 -5.85 -0.30 -9.57
N ILE A 219 -6.40 -0.35 -10.79
CA ILE A 219 -6.92 -1.60 -11.38
C ILE A 219 -5.78 -2.60 -11.61
N LEU A 220 -4.65 -2.13 -12.16
CA LEU A 220 -3.47 -2.98 -12.36
C LEU A 220 -2.90 -3.48 -11.03
N PHE A 221 -2.85 -2.63 -10.01
CA PHE A 221 -2.44 -3.03 -8.67
C PHE A 221 -3.32 -4.15 -8.12
N LEU A 222 -4.65 -3.96 -8.12
CA LEU A 222 -5.61 -4.97 -7.68
C LEU A 222 -5.49 -6.28 -8.48
N ALA A 223 -5.20 -6.17 -9.78
CA ALA A 223 -5.02 -7.32 -10.67
C ALA A 223 -3.86 -8.22 -10.25
N TYR A 224 -2.73 -7.61 -9.87
CA TYR A 224 -1.54 -8.33 -9.44
C TYR A 224 -1.63 -8.77 -7.98
N TYR A 225 -2.16 -7.91 -7.10
CA TYR A 225 -2.25 -8.15 -5.65
C TYR A 225 -3.07 -9.41 -5.29
N ASP A 226 -4.22 -9.65 -5.94
CA ASP A 226 -5.04 -10.87 -5.72
C ASP A 226 -4.83 -11.94 -6.81
N SER A 227 -3.74 -11.81 -7.59
CA SER A 227 -3.36 -12.78 -8.62
C SER A 227 -4.45 -13.07 -9.67
N PHE A 228 -5.23 -12.07 -10.07
CA PHE A 228 -6.16 -12.19 -11.22
C PHE A 228 -5.40 -12.39 -12.53
N CYS A 229 -4.17 -11.89 -12.60
CA CYS A 229 -3.23 -12.11 -13.69
C CYS A 229 -1.81 -12.22 -13.15
N THR A 230 -0.91 -12.83 -13.93
CA THR A 230 0.50 -13.00 -13.57
C THR A 230 1.38 -12.02 -14.36
N CYS A 231 2.23 -11.28 -13.66
CA CYS A 231 3.21 -10.39 -14.28
C CYS A 231 4.43 -11.19 -14.74
N ASP A 232 4.55 -11.42 -16.05
CA ASP A 232 5.74 -12.02 -16.62
C ASP A 232 6.90 -11.01 -16.73
N GLY A 233 8.10 -11.51 -17.06
CA GLY A 233 9.29 -10.66 -17.20
C GLY A 233 9.14 -9.57 -18.27
N GLU A 234 8.42 -9.83 -19.36
CA GLU A 234 8.20 -8.84 -20.42
C GLU A 234 7.34 -7.67 -19.94
N LYS A 235 6.22 -7.96 -19.26
CA LYS A 235 5.34 -6.94 -18.69
C LYS A 235 6.02 -6.17 -17.57
N TRP A 236 6.76 -6.84 -16.69
CA TRP A 236 7.50 -6.17 -15.63
C TRP A 236 8.51 -5.17 -16.21
N LYS A 237 9.30 -5.58 -17.22
CA LYS A 237 10.24 -4.69 -17.92
C LYS A 237 9.53 -3.52 -18.60
N LYS A 238 8.34 -3.75 -19.18
CA LYS A 238 7.53 -2.69 -19.79
C LYS A 238 7.10 -1.67 -18.73
N LEU A 239 6.52 -2.11 -17.62
CA LEU A 239 6.12 -1.24 -16.49
C LEU A 239 7.32 -0.50 -15.90
N CYS A 240 8.46 -1.18 -15.74
CA CYS A 240 9.70 -0.58 -15.23
C CYS A 240 10.27 0.49 -16.18
N SER A 241 10.17 0.27 -17.49
CA SER A 241 10.55 1.26 -18.50
C SER A 241 9.63 2.49 -18.50
N LEU A 242 8.32 2.29 -18.30
CA LEU A 242 7.36 3.39 -18.11
C LEU A 242 7.70 4.18 -16.85
N TYR A 243 7.96 3.50 -15.73
CA TYR A 243 8.35 4.13 -14.48
C TYR A 243 9.64 4.95 -14.63
N LYS A 244 10.67 4.37 -15.26
CA LYS A 244 11.91 5.07 -15.56
C LYS A 244 11.67 6.32 -16.41
N GLY A 245 10.85 6.23 -17.45
CA GLY A 245 10.51 7.38 -18.30
C GLY A 245 9.76 8.48 -17.54
N ILE A 246 8.94 8.13 -16.55
CA ILE A 246 8.21 9.10 -15.72
C ILE A 246 9.18 9.86 -14.82
N ILE A 247 10.04 9.15 -14.07
CA ILE A 247 10.97 9.79 -13.11
C ILE A 247 12.08 10.58 -13.80
N SER A 248 12.40 10.23 -15.05
CA SER A 248 13.42 10.93 -15.84
C SER A 248 12.85 12.10 -16.66
N GLY A 249 11.55 12.40 -16.53
CA GLY A 249 10.91 13.52 -17.22
C GLY A 249 10.73 13.34 -18.73
N HIS A 250 10.84 12.11 -19.25
CA HIS A 250 10.64 11.84 -20.69
C HIS A 250 9.15 11.90 -21.10
N TYR A 251 8.24 11.72 -20.14
CA TYR A 251 6.79 11.80 -20.37
C TYR A 251 6.20 13.14 -19.96
N ASN A 252 4.99 13.41 -20.45
CA ASN A 252 4.32 14.68 -20.21
C ASN A 252 3.70 14.80 -18.80
N LEU A 253 3.84 13.79 -17.93
CA LEU A 253 3.21 13.75 -16.60
C LEU A 253 3.55 14.99 -15.74
N GLU A 254 4.79 15.49 -15.81
CA GLU A 254 5.19 16.72 -15.09
C GLU A 254 4.68 17.99 -15.77
N LYS A 255 4.47 17.95 -17.10
CA LYS A 255 3.86 19.06 -17.85
C LYS A 255 2.37 19.19 -17.57
N LEU A 256 1.70 18.10 -17.14
CA LEU A 256 0.31 18.09 -16.71
C LEU A 256 0.12 18.66 -15.30
N ALA A 257 1.19 18.75 -14.51
CA ALA A 257 1.16 19.15 -13.09
C ALA A 257 1.10 20.68 -12.90
N ILE A 258 0.12 21.32 -13.57
CA ILE A 258 -0.10 22.78 -13.55
C ILE A 258 -0.84 23.28 -12.32
N THR A 259 -1.67 22.44 -11.68
CA THR A 259 -2.39 22.73 -10.43
C THR A 259 -1.80 21.94 -9.27
N SER A 260 -2.10 22.35 -8.03
CA SER A 260 -1.73 21.61 -6.82
C SER A 260 -2.29 20.18 -6.82
N GLU A 261 -3.51 20.03 -7.30
CA GLU A 261 -4.26 18.79 -7.44
C GLU A 261 -3.59 17.89 -8.47
N ALA A 262 -3.25 18.43 -9.64
CA ALA A 262 -2.51 17.70 -10.68
C ALA A 262 -1.11 17.28 -10.21
N GLN A 263 -0.41 18.10 -9.43
CA GLN A 263 0.87 17.73 -8.81
C GLN A 263 0.73 16.56 -7.86
N GLN A 264 -0.31 16.56 -7.02
CA GLN A 264 -0.59 15.48 -6.09
C GLN A 264 -0.95 14.17 -6.83
N LEU A 265 -1.80 14.23 -7.86
CA LEU A 265 -2.16 13.07 -8.68
C LEU A 265 -0.98 12.52 -9.48
N SER A 266 -0.13 13.39 -10.01
CA SER A 266 1.12 13.00 -10.70
C SER A 266 2.06 12.25 -9.76
N TYR A 267 2.25 12.77 -8.54
CA TYR A 267 3.02 12.08 -7.51
C TYR A 267 2.37 10.76 -7.09
N HIS A 268 1.04 10.73 -6.92
CA HIS A 268 0.28 9.51 -6.59
C HIS A 268 0.49 8.42 -7.64
N ALA A 269 0.41 8.75 -8.94
CA ALA A 269 0.65 7.82 -10.03
C ALA A 269 2.08 7.26 -10.01
N LYS A 270 3.09 8.09 -9.69
CA LYS A 270 4.48 7.63 -9.50
C LYS A 270 4.56 6.56 -8.39
N VAL A 271 3.92 6.81 -7.25
CA VAL A 271 3.91 5.88 -6.10
C VAL A 271 3.13 4.60 -6.41
N GLN A 272 1.97 4.68 -7.06
CA GLN A 272 1.20 3.50 -7.46
C GLN A 272 2.01 2.57 -8.36
N LEU A 273 2.68 3.12 -9.39
CA LEU A 273 3.49 2.32 -10.30
C LEU A 273 4.71 1.70 -9.59
N LEU A 274 5.33 2.43 -8.66
CA LEU A 274 6.39 1.90 -7.79
C LEU A 274 5.89 0.70 -6.98
N LEU A 275 4.72 0.81 -6.33
CA LEU A 275 4.14 -0.27 -5.52
C LEU A 275 3.74 -1.48 -6.38
N ILE A 276 3.23 -1.27 -7.59
CA ILE A 276 2.97 -2.36 -8.54
C ILE A 276 4.28 -3.09 -8.89
N LEU A 277 5.36 -2.36 -9.15
CA LEU A 277 6.65 -2.97 -9.47
C LEU A 277 7.23 -3.77 -8.30
N ILE A 278 7.04 -3.31 -7.06
CA ILE A 278 7.46 -4.04 -5.86
C ILE A 278 6.58 -5.28 -5.63
N GLU A 279 5.26 -5.14 -5.75
CA GLU A 279 4.31 -6.24 -5.59
C GLU A 279 4.59 -7.38 -6.57
N THR A 280 4.84 -7.04 -7.84
CA THR A 280 5.09 -8.01 -8.91
C THR A 280 6.43 -8.73 -8.79
N LEU A 281 7.34 -8.31 -7.89
CA LEU A 281 8.52 -9.11 -7.52
C LEU A 281 8.17 -10.32 -6.65
N ASP A 282 6.95 -10.37 -6.11
CA ASP A 282 6.41 -11.49 -5.32
C ASP A 282 7.33 -11.86 -4.13
N LEU A 283 7.71 -10.83 -3.37
CA LEU A 283 8.57 -10.97 -2.18
C LEU A 283 7.92 -11.85 -1.11
N GLU A 284 6.59 -11.92 -1.08
CA GLU A 284 5.83 -12.79 -0.18
C GLU A 284 6.12 -14.27 -0.45
N ASN A 285 6.01 -14.71 -1.72
CA ASN A 285 6.34 -16.07 -2.10
C ASN A 285 7.83 -16.38 -1.88
N LEU A 286 8.73 -15.44 -2.18
CA LEU A 286 10.15 -15.64 -1.90
C LEU A 286 10.45 -15.81 -0.41
N LEU A 287 9.81 -15.02 0.45
CA LEU A 287 9.91 -15.19 1.91
C LEU A 287 9.40 -16.56 2.35
N GLN A 288 8.27 -17.02 1.78
CA GLN A 288 7.74 -18.36 2.05
C GLN A 288 8.72 -19.44 1.62
N MET A 289 9.32 -19.31 0.43
CA MET A 289 10.30 -20.27 -0.08
C MET A 289 11.55 -20.34 0.80
N VAL A 290 12.02 -19.20 1.31
CA VAL A 290 13.14 -19.16 2.27
C VAL A 290 12.74 -19.82 3.59
N HIS A 291 11.54 -19.57 4.09
CA HIS A 291 11.02 -20.18 5.32
C HIS A 291 10.88 -21.70 5.21
N ASP A 292 10.37 -22.19 4.08
CA ASP A 292 10.11 -23.61 3.83
C ASP A 292 11.31 -24.37 3.23
N GLU A 293 12.45 -23.69 3.02
CA GLU A 293 13.65 -24.22 2.35
C GLU A 293 13.34 -24.84 0.96
N ILE A 294 12.48 -24.19 0.18
CA ILE A 294 12.06 -24.66 -1.16
C ILE A 294 13.05 -24.16 -2.21
N PRO A 295 13.62 -25.04 -3.07
CA PRO A 295 14.53 -24.62 -4.13
C PRO A 295 13.81 -23.85 -5.24
N TYR A 296 14.53 -22.94 -5.89
CA TYR A 296 14.00 -22.18 -7.02
C TYR A 296 13.74 -23.09 -8.23
N ARG A 297 12.46 -23.21 -8.65
CA ARG A 297 12.04 -24.06 -9.77
C ARG A 297 10.94 -23.40 -10.60
N LYS A 298 10.96 -23.71 -11.90
CA LYS A 298 9.93 -23.26 -12.85
C LYS A 298 8.54 -23.74 -12.41
N GLY A 299 7.62 -22.80 -12.22
CA GLY A 299 6.26 -23.05 -11.73
C GLY A 299 6.03 -22.71 -10.25
N VAL A 300 7.09 -22.41 -9.50
CA VAL A 300 7.01 -21.82 -8.13
C VAL A 300 7.21 -20.31 -8.17
N SER A 301 8.05 -19.82 -9.08
CA SER A 301 8.22 -18.39 -9.39
C SER A 301 7.68 -18.04 -10.78
N THR A 302 7.22 -16.80 -10.94
CA THR A 302 6.75 -16.27 -12.23
C THR A 302 7.90 -15.98 -13.19
N PHE A 303 9.05 -15.53 -12.68
CA PHE A 303 10.22 -15.19 -13.49
C PHE A 303 11.12 -16.40 -13.75
N SER A 304 11.70 -16.43 -14.95
CA SER A 304 12.81 -17.32 -15.30
C SER A 304 14.16 -16.65 -14.99
N LEU A 305 15.24 -17.43 -15.00
CA LEU A 305 16.60 -16.90 -14.78
C LEU A 305 16.98 -15.82 -15.81
N THR A 306 16.57 -16.03 -17.06
CA THR A 306 16.79 -15.06 -18.15
C THR A 306 15.99 -13.78 -17.93
N ASP A 307 14.78 -13.87 -17.40
CA ASP A 307 14.01 -12.67 -17.05
C ASP A 307 14.74 -11.87 -15.97
N VAL A 308 15.26 -12.53 -14.94
CA VAL A 308 16.01 -11.87 -13.84
C VAL A 308 17.23 -11.11 -14.38
N GLN A 309 17.98 -11.69 -15.32
CA GLN A 309 19.13 -11.01 -15.94
C GLN A 309 18.73 -9.79 -16.77
N GLU A 310 17.66 -9.89 -17.55
CA GLU A 310 17.16 -8.79 -18.36
C GLU A 310 16.54 -7.68 -17.49
N MET A 311 15.89 -8.05 -16.39
CA MET A 311 15.40 -7.13 -15.36
C MET A 311 16.56 -6.42 -14.66
N ASP A 312 17.62 -7.15 -14.30
CA ASP A 312 18.83 -6.57 -13.71
C ASP A 312 19.48 -5.54 -14.64
N ALA A 313 19.61 -5.90 -15.92
CA ALA A 313 20.13 -4.98 -16.94
C ALA A 313 19.31 -3.69 -16.99
N LEU A 314 17.98 -3.75 -16.84
CA LEU A 314 17.13 -2.56 -16.79
C LEU A 314 17.29 -1.77 -15.48
N VAL A 315 17.31 -2.44 -14.31
CA VAL A 315 17.49 -1.79 -13.00
C VAL A 315 18.86 -1.12 -12.89
N SER A 316 19.90 -1.72 -13.47
CA SER A 316 21.25 -1.13 -13.53
C SER A 316 21.31 0.23 -14.25
N THR A 317 20.31 0.54 -15.08
CA THR A 317 20.25 1.81 -15.82
C THR A 317 19.64 2.97 -15.04
N PHE A 318 19.15 2.73 -13.82
CA PHE A 318 18.67 3.80 -12.94
C PHE A 318 19.86 4.52 -12.31
N ASN A 319 19.84 5.85 -12.35
CA ASN A 319 20.85 6.65 -11.66
C ASN A 319 20.29 7.12 -10.32
N ALA A 320 20.60 6.39 -9.25
CA ALA A 320 20.11 6.69 -7.90
C ALA A 320 20.47 8.11 -7.40
N PHE A 321 21.53 8.72 -7.94
CA PHE A 321 21.93 10.09 -7.58
C PHE A 321 21.03 11.16 -8.19
N GLU A 322 20.54 10.93 -9.41
CA GLU A 322 19.68 11.87 -10.13
C GLU A 322 18.19 11.58 -9.89
N MET A 323 17.84 10.30 -9.70
CA MET A 323 16.47 9.81 -9.59
C MET A 323 16.25 9.21 -8.20
N LYS A 324 16.12 10.06 -7.19
CA LYS A 324 15.93 9.62 -5.79
C LYS A 324 14.66 8.77 -5.62
N GLU A 325 13.64 9.04 -6.42
CA GLU A 325 12.37 8.30 -6.44
C GLU A 325 12.56 6.82 -6.80
N ALA A 326 13.62 6.47 -7.54
CA ALA A 326 13.93 5.08 -7.87
C ALA A 326 14.49 4.28 -6.68
N GLY A 327 14.91 4.94 -5.60
CA GLY A 327 15.56 4.32 -4.45
C GLY A 327 14.81 3.09 -3.91
N PRO A 328 13.52 3.18 -3.55
CA PRO A 328 12.77 2.04 -3.03
C PRO A 328 12.69 0.85 -4.00
N LEU A 329 12.60 1.11 -5.31
CA LEU A 329 12.60 0.04 -6.32
C LEU A 329 13.96 -0.66 -6.37
N ILE A 330 15.05 0.11 -6.35
CA ILE A 330 16.41 -0.42 -6.31
C ILE A 330 16.63 -1.26 -5.03
N LEU A 331 16.10 -0.80 -3.90
CA LEU A 331 16.18 -1.53 -2.64
C LEU A 331 15.37 -2.83 -2.69
N ALA A 332 14.14 -2.79 -3.21
CA ALA A 332 13.32 -3.97 -3.41
C ALA A 332 13.97 -4.99 -4.35
N TRP A 333 14.64 -4.52 -5.40
CA TRP A 333 15.43 -5.37 -6.30
C TRP A 333 16.61 -6.04 -5.56
N ALA A 334 17.35 -5.29 -4.74
CA ALA A 334 18.43 -5.86 -3.95
C ALA A 334 17.95 -6.95 -2.98
N VAL A 335 16.81 -6.72 -2.31
CA VAL A 335 16.15 -7.69 -1.43
C VAL A 335 15.70 -8.93 -2.21
N PHE A 336 15.06 -8.75 -3.36
CA PHE A 336 14.65 -9.85 -4.26
C PHE A 336 15.85 -10.73 -4.62
N LEU A 337 16.96 -10.13 -5.07
CA LEU A 337 18.19 -10.83 -5.40
C LEU A 337 18.78 -11.58 -4.21
N TYR A 338 18.82 -10.95 -3.03
CA TYR A 338 19.34 -11.59 -1.81
C TYR A 338 18.55 -12.83 -1.43
N LEU A 339 17.21 -12.73 -1.37
CA LEU A 339 16.34 -13.86 -1.04
C LEU A 339 16.51 -14.99 -2.06
N LEU A 340 16.54 -14.66 -3.36
CA LEU A 340 16.78 -15.62 -4.44
C LEU A 340 18.12 -16.34 -4.28
N LEU A 341 19.20 -15.62 -3.95
CA LEU A 341 20.53 -16.17 -3.71
C LEU A 341 20.62 -17.01 -2.42
N THR A 342 19.68 -16.84 -1.49
CA THR A 342 19.66 -17.56 -0.22
C THR A 342 19.04 -18.96 -0.35
N LEU A 343 18.18 -19.18 -1.35
CA LEU A 343 17.48 -20.45 -1.59
C LEU A 343 18.42 -21.65 -1.83
N PRO A 344 17.99 -22.88 -1.49
CA PRO A 344 18.80 -24.09 -1.66
C PRO A 344 18.92 -24.51 -3.14
N GLY A 345 20.03 -25.17 -3.50
CA GLY A 345 20.32 -25.62 -4.88
C GLY A 345 21.28 -24.73 -5.68
N LYS A 346 22.14 -23.98 -4.99
CA LYS A 346 22.98 -22.89 -5.53
C LYS A 346 24.05 -23.29 -6.57
N ASP A 347 24.41 -24.57 -6.65
CA ASP A 347 25.55 -25.03 -7.45
C ASP A 347 25.36 -24.91 -8.97
N GLU A 348 24.12 -24.67 -9.44
CA GLU A 348 23.81 -24.54 -10.88
C GLU A 348 23.72 -23.09 -11.38
N ASN A 349 23.66 -22.08 -10.50
CA ASN A 349 23.32 -20.69 -10.86
C ASN A 349 24.49 -19.70 -10.75
N LYS A 350 25.61 -19.98 -11.42
CA LYS A 350 26.80 -19.10 -11.38
C LYS A 350 26.55 -17.68 -11.89
N GLU A 351 25.61 -17.51 -12.82
CA GLU A 351 25.33 -16.22 -13.46
C GLU A 351 24.62 -15.22 -12.52
N LEU A 352 23.85 -15.69 -11.52
CA LEU A 352 23.24 -14.80 -10.51
C LEU A 352 24.24 -14.33 -9.45
N MET A 353 25.28 -15.12 -9.19
CA MET A 353 26.32 -14.80 -8.21
C MET A 353 27.18 -13.60 -8.64
N GLU A 354 27.10 -13.20 -9.91
CA GLU A 354 27.80 -12.02 -10.46
C GLU A 354 27.07 -10.70 -10.18
N ILE A 355 25.78 -10.75 -9.81
CA ILE A 355 24.98 -9.55 -9.56
C ILE A 355 25.28 -9.00 -8.16
N ASP A 356 25.81 -7.78 -8.11
CA ASP A 356 26.19 -7.10 -6.88
C ASP A 356 24.98 -6.42 -6.18
N HIS A 357 24.18 -7.25 -5.50
CA HIS A 357 23.06 -6.79 -4.68
C HIS A 357 23.49 -5.83 -3.56
N VAL A 358 24.73 -5.91 -3.05
CA VAL A 358 25.25 -5.01 -2.00
C VAL A 358 25.42 -3.60 -2.53
N ASN A 359 25.91 -3.46 -3.77
CA ASN A 359 26.01 -2.16 -4.43
C ASN A 359 24.64 -1.51 -4.67
N TYR A 360 23.59 -2.29 -4.94
CA TYR A 360 22.22 -1.75 -5.03
C TYR A 360 21.70 -1.24 -3.68
N VAL A 361 21.96 -1.94 -2.58
CA VAL A 361 21.62 -1.45 -1.22
C VAL A 361 22.30 -0.12 -0.94
N ARG A 362 23.61 -0.01 -1.25
CA ARG A 362 24.37 1.23 -1.05
C ARG A 362 23.74 2.39 -1.84
N GLN A 363 23.43 2.17 -3.12
CA GLN A 363 22.77 3.16 -3.97
C GLN A 363 21.40 3.58 -3.43
N ALA A 364 20.61 2.62 -2.95
CA ALA A 364 19.31 2.89 -2.36
C ALA A 364 19.39 3.73 -1.07
N PHE A 365 20.40 3.50 -0.23
CA PHE A 365 20.64 4.32 0.97
C PHE A 365 21.13 5.72 0.61
N GLU A 366 22.02 5.85 -0.37
CA GLU A 366 22.45 7.15 -0.91
C GLU A 366 21.26 7.95 -1.48
N ALA A 367 20.26 7.27 -2.05
CA ALA A 367 19.00 7.86 -2.52
C ALA A 367 17.97 8.16 -1.40
N ALA A 368 18.26 7.84 -0.14
CA ALA A 368 17.36 8.00 1.00
C ALA A 368 16.01 7.27 0.83
N SER A 369 16.05 6.01 0.36
CA SER A 369 14.86 5.21 0.04
C SER A 369 13.82 5.13 1.15
N PHE A 370 14.23 4.97 2.40
CA PHE A 370 13.30 4.93 3.54
C PHE A 370 12.65 6.28 3.81
N SER A 371 13.38 7.39 3.64
CA SER A 371 12.79 8.72 3.76
C SER A 371 11.73 8.97 2.70
N TYR A 372 11.98 8.53 1.45
CA TYR A 372 10.95 8.57 0.40
C TYR A 372 9.74 7.69 0.75
N CYS A 373 9.99 6.52 1.37
CA CYS A 373 8.90 5.65 1.81
C CYS A 373 8.02 6.28 2.89
N LEU A 374 8.65 6.93 3.86
CA LEU A 374 7.96 7.66 4.90
C LEU A 374 7.18 8.85 4.32
N GLU A 375 7.79 9.60 3.41
CA GLU A 375 7.17 10.77 2.77
C GLU A 375 5.83 10.42 2.08
N PHE A 376 5.79 9.32 1.31
CA PHE A 376 4.52 8.96 0.65
C PHE A 376 3.45 8.45 1.64
N LEU A 377 3.85 7.83 2.76
CA LEU A 377 2.91 7.44 3.83
C LEU A 377 2.34 8.66 4.57
N GLU A 378 3.10 9.75 4.64
CA GLU A 378 2.71 10.98 5.32
C GLU A 378 1.87 11.93 4.45
N ARG A 379 2.06 11.94 3.13
CA ARG A 379 1.41 12.87 2.19
C ARG A 379 -0.08 12.65 1.94
N ASP A 380 -0.80 11.92 2.81
CA ASP A 380 -2.23 11.61 2.69
C ASP A 380 -2.66 10.91 1.38
N ILE A 381 -1.70 10.47 0.56
CA ILE A 381 -1.88 9.66 -0.67
C ILE A 381 -2.58 8.35 -0.36
N LEU A 382 -2.34 7.85 0.85
CA LEU A 382 -2.88 6.62 1.40
C LEU A 382 -3.94 6.89 2.49
N LYS A 383 -4.56 8.09 2.51
CA LYS A 383 -5.73 8.35 3.37
C LYS A 383 -7.00 8.33 2.54
N GLU A 384 -7.95 7.54 3.04
CA GLU A 384 -9.35 7.38 2.62
C GLU A 384 -9.84 8.43 1.61
N ASN A 385 -9.86 8.04 0.34
CA ASN A 385 -11.06 7.95 -0.48
C ASN A 385 -10.69 7.23 -1.80
N ASP A 386 -11.44 6.17 -2.12
CA ASP A 386 -11.49 5.50 -3.43
C ASP A 386 -10.40 4.45 -3.81
N GLY A 387 -9.20 4.39 -3.21
CA GLY A 387 -8.10 3.46 -3.60
C GLY A 387 -7.88 2.21 -2.71
N PRO A 388 -7.09 1.20 -3.16
CA PRO A 388 -6.78 -0.04 -2.41
C PRO A 388 -5.68 0.16 -1.35
N VAL A 389 -5.88 1.11 -0.44
CA VAL A 389 -4.90 1.58 0.55
C VAL A 389 -4.33 0.45 1.41
N SER A 390 -5.17 -0.45 1.91
CA SER A 390 -4.73 -1.58 2.74
C SER A 390 -3.79 -2.52 1.98
N GLY A 391 -4.03 -2.71 0.67
CA GLY A 391 -3.15 -3.44 -0.22
C GLY A 391 -1.78 -2.76 -0.34
N TYR A 392 -1.74 -1.45 -0.60
CA TYR A 392 -0.50 -0.68 -0.66
C TYR A 392 0.33 -0.79 0.65
N ARG A 393 -0.33 -0.70 1.80
CA ARG A 393 0.30 -0.89 3.12
C ARG A 393 0.82 -2.32 3.29
N SER A 394 0.07 -3.32 2.80
CA SER A 394 0.49 -4.73 2.80
C SER A 394 1.76 -4.96 1.97
N VAL A 395 1.86 -4.38 0.77
CA VAL A 395 3.07 -4.50 -0.08
C VAL A 395 4.30 -3.93 0.63
N LEU A 396 4.15 -2.77 1.26
CA LEU A 396 5.24 -2.13 2.01
C LEU A 396 5.63 -2.91 3.26
N ARG A 397 4.65 -3.49 3.96
CA ARG A 397 4.90 -4.40 5.06
C ARG A 397 5.73 -5.60 4.60
N THR A 398 5.33 -6.25 3.51
CA THR A 398 6.04 -7.40 2.94
C THR A 398 7.44 -7.00 2.50
N PHE A 399 7.60 -5.86 1.82
CA PHE A 399 8.89 -5.32 1.42
C PHE A 399 9.82 -5.07 2.62
N LEU A 400 9.33 -4.39 3.66
CA LEU A 400 10.13 -4.13 4.86
C LEU A 400 10.48 -5.41 5.61
N SER A 401 9.55 -6.35 5.69
CA SER A 401 9.83 -7.64 6.30
C SER A 401 10.91 -8.41 5.54
N ALA A 402 10.80 -8.44 4.21
CA ALA A 402 11.79 -9.04 3.32
C ALA A 402 13.16 -8.37 3.48
N PHE A 403 13.19 -7.05 3.63
CA PHE A 403 14.40 -6.30 3.92
C PHE A 403 15.02 -6.69 5.27
N ILE A 404 14.23 -6.75 6.35
CA ILE A 404 14.69 -7.15 7.69
C ILE A 404 15.20 -8.60 7.71
N ALA A 405 14.55 -9.49 6.95
CA ALA A 405 15.00 -10.87 6.78
C ALA A 405 16.32 -10.99 6.02
N SER A 406 16.54 -10.08 5.06
CA SER A 406 17.69 -10.11 4.17
C SER A 406 18.93 -9.47 4.79
N TYR A 407 18.74 -8.37 5.51
CA TYR A 407 19.83 -7.56 6.05
C TYR A 407 19.63 -7.38 7.55
N GLU A 408 20.65 -7.70 8.34
CA GLU A 408 20.61 -7.50 9.79
C GLU A 408 20.40 -6.01 10.12
N VAL A 409 19.20 -5.67 10.58
CA VAL A 409 18.87 -4.32 11.05
C VAL A 409 19.43 -4.16 12.45
N ASN A 410 20.66 -3.66 12.55
CA ASN A 410 21.24 -3.25 13.81
C ASN A 410 20.62 -1.90 14.24
N LEU A 411 19.82 -1.89 15.31
CA LEU A 411 19.23 -0.68 15.92
C LEU A 411 20.31 0.14 16.67
N ARG A 412 21.36 0.58 15.95
CA ARG A 412 22.37 1.49 16.50
C ARG A 412 21.93 2.94 16.26
N PRO A 413 22.04 3.84 17.26
CA PRO A 413 21.62 5.24 17.11
C PRO A 413 22.42 6.05 16.08
N GLU A 414 23.58 5.55 15.65
CA GLU A 414 24.51 6.27 14.76
C GLU A 414 24.06 6.26 13.30
N ASP A 415 23.22 5.30 12.91
CA ASP A 415 22.61 5.21 11.59
C ASP A 415 21.12 5.59 11.73
N GLY A 416 20.63 6.64 11.06
CA GLY A 416 19.21 7.05 11.18
C GLY A 416 18.19 6.07 10.57
N ASN A 417 18.65 5.04 9.87
CA ASN A 417 17.80 4.11 9.10
C ASN A 417 16.90 3.19 9.95
N PRO A 418 17.35 2.60 11.09
CA PRO A 418 16.50 1.73 11.91
C PRO A 418 15.33 2.48 12.54
N ILE A 419 15.49 3.77 12.88
CA ILE A 419 14.41 4.62 13.37
C ILE A 419 13.40 4.87 12.25
N LEU A 420 13.87 5.18 11.03
CA LEU A 420 12.98 5.34 9.87
C LEU A 420 12.18 4.06 9.56
N ILE A 421 12.80 2.88 9.65
CA ILE A 421 12.09 1.60 9.46
C ILE A 421 10.97 1.47 10.51
N LEU A 422 11.26 1.79 11.77
CA LEU A 422 10.27 1.75 12.84
C LEU A 422 9.11 2.73 12.57
N ASP A 423 9.41 3.96 12.16
CA ASP A 423 8.40 4.97 11.84
C ASP A 423 7.51 4.51 10.68
N ILE A 424 8.09 3.94 9.63
CA ILE A 424 7.35 3.38 8.49
C ILE A 424 6.44 2.24 8.95
N LEU A 425 6.95 1.28 9.73
CA LEU A 425 6.16 0.18 10.28
C LEU A 425 4.99 0.71 11.11
N CYS A 426 5.24 1.69 11.99
CA CYS A 426 4.19 2.30 12.79
C CYS A 426 3.10 2.94 11.92
N LYS A 427 3.46 3.58 10.80
CA LYS A 427 2.49 4.17 9.86
C LYS A 427 1.71 3.12 9.08
N ILE A 428 2.33 1.99 8.74
CA ILE A 428 1.70 0.87 8.03
C ILE A 428 0.61 0.22 8.88
N TYR A 429 0.90 -0.09 10.15
CA TYR A 429 -0.05 -0.79 11.03
C TYR A 429 -1.12 0.13 11.62
N ARG A 430 -0.82 1.43 11.78
CA ARG A 430 -1.74 2.38 12.41
C ARG A 430 -3.03 2.55 11.58
N GLY A 431 -4.15 2.28 12.23
CA GLY A 431 -5.49 2.23 11.63
C GLY A 431 -5.83 0.95 10.84
N GLU A 432 -4.93 -0.04 10.75
CA GLU A 432 -5.16 -1.28 9.97
C GLU A 432 -5.35 -2.50 10.88
N GLU A 433 -6.58 -2.75 11.32
CA GLU A 433 -6.90 -3.92 12.16
C GLU A 433 -6.52 -5.25 11.46
N SER A 434 -6.75 -5.36 10.15
CA SER A 434 -6.44 -6.59 9.40
C SER A 434 -4.95 -6.94 9.40
N LEU A 435 -4.07 -5.94 9.26
CA LEU A 435 -2.62 -6.13 9.32
C LEU A 435 -2.16 -6.41 10.75
N CYS A 436 -2.76 -5.76 11.74
CA CYS A 436 -2.46 -6.04 13.16
C CYS A 436 -2.84 -7.48 13.53
N ILE A 437 -3.97 -8.01 13.02
CA ILE A 437 -4.35 -9.41 13.22
C ILE A 437 -3.30 -10.35 12.60
N GLN A 438 -2.88 -10.10 11.36
CA GLN A 438 -1.85 -10.93 10.71
C GLN A 438 -0.51 -10.89 11.46
N PHE A 439 -0.11 -9.73 11.98
CA PHE A 439 1.12 -9.59 12.75
C PHE A 439 1.15 -10.52 13.97
N TRP A 440 0.06 -10.55 14.74
CA TRP A 440 -0.06 -11.38 15.95
C TRP A 440 -0.35 -12.86 15.65
N ASP A 441 -0.73 -13.19 14.41
CA ASP A 441 -0.82 -14.59 13.98
C ASP A 441 0.58 -15.21 13.86
N LYS A 442 0.83 -16.23 14.70
CA LYS A 442 2.09 -16.96 14.71
C LYS A 442 2.34 -17.73 13.41
N ALA A 443 1.30 -18.02 12.63
CA ALA A 443 1.43 -18.65 11.32
C ALA A 443 1.87 -17.68 10.22
N SER A 444 1.76 -16.36 10.43
CA SER A 444 2.25 -15.37 9.46
C SER A 444 3.77 -15.38 9.43
N TYR A 445 4.37 -15.97 8.40
CA TYR A 445 5.81 -15.94 8.16
C TYR A 445 6.27 -14.55 7.71
N ILE A 446 5.40 -13.81 6.99
CA ILE A 446 5.66 -12.44 6.55
C ILE A 446 5.96 -11.55 7.76
N ASP A 447 5.25 -11.69 8.87
CA ASP A 447 5.50 -10.85 10.04
C ASP A 447 6.61 -11.38 10.96
N GLY A 448 7.21 -12.54 10.64
CA GLY A 448 8.29 -13.16 11.42
C GLY A 448 9.48 -12.22 11.66
N PRO A 449 10.09 -11.64 10.61
CA PRO A 449 11.18 -10.69 10.74
C PRO A 449 10.82 -9.44 11.56
N ILE A 450 9.61 -8.90 11.37
CA ILE A 450 9.12 -7.73 12.12
C ILE A 450 8.90 -8.09 13.61
N ARG A 451 8.39 -9.29 13.90
CA ARG A 451 8.28 -9.80 15.28
C ARG A 451 9.64 -9.99 15.94
N CYS A 452 10.67 -10.40 15.19
CA CYS A 452 12.03 -10.45 15.72
C CYS A 452 12.52 -9.06 16.13
N LEU A 453 12.24 -8.03 15.33
CA LEU A 453 12.52 -6.64 15.69
C LEU A 453 11.77 -6.23 16.98
N LEU A 454 10.49 -6.56 17.10
CA LEU A 454 9.72 -6.30 18.33
C LEU A 454 10.33 -7.01 19.56
N CYS A 455 10.74 -8.27 19.40
CA CYS A 455 11.39 -9.02 20.48
C CYS A 455 12.76 -8.41 20.86
N ASN A 456 13.50 -7.86 19.90
CA ASN A 456 14.75 -7.16 20.15
C ASN A 456 14.54 -5.84 20.92
N LEU A 457 13.43 -5.14 20.68
CA LEU A 457 13.03 -3.96 21.46
C LEU A 457 12.59 -4.34 22.88
N GLU A 458 11.79 -5.40 23.04
CA GLU A 458 11.33 -5.89 24.34
C GLU A 458 12.48 -6.44 25.19
N SER A 459 13.32 -7.30 24.63
CA SER A 459 14.77 -7.08 24.58
C SER A 459 15.41 -6.16 25.61
N GLU A 460 15.50 -4.92 25.18
CA GLU A 460 16.18 -3.83 25.84
C GLU A 460 15.27 -3.08 26.82
N PHE A 461 13.98 -3.40 26.91
CA PHE A 461 13.05 -2.70 27.80
C PHE A 461 13.47 -2.80 29.29
N PRO A 462 13.44 -1.69 30.07
CA PRO A 462 12.95 -0.34 29.75
C PRO A 462 14.04 0.67 29.35
N PHE A 463 15.12 0.22 28.68
CA PHE A 463 16.16 1.09 28.13
C PHE A 463 15.71 1.79 26.84
N GLN A 464 15.06 1.08 25.91
CA GLN A 464 14.45 1.61 24.68
C GLN A 464 12.92 1.61 24.76
N THR A 465 12.37 2.38 25.71
CA THR A 465 10.92 2.40 25.94
C THR A 465 10.15 3.05 24.79
N VAL A 466 10.65 4.16 24.24
CA VAL A 466 9.94 4.97 23.25
C VAL A 466 9.64 4.14 22.00
N GLU A 467 10.66 3.48 21.46
CA GLU A 467 10.58 2.67 20.26
C GLU A 467 9.65 1.47 20.43
N LEU A 468 9.76 0.78 21.57
CA LEU A 468 8.89 -0.35 21.90
C LEU A 468 7.42 0.07 21.98
N VAL A 469 7.15 1.13 22.75
CA VAL A 469 5.78 1.60 23.01
C VAL A 469 5.16 2.19 21.74
N GLN A 470 5.93 2.91 20.93
CA GLN A 470 5.47 3.44 19.65
C GLN A 470 5.02 2.32 18.72
N LEU A 471 5.82 1.26 18.58
CA LEU A 471 5.47 0.10 17.75
C LEU A 471 4.25 -0.63 18.31
N LEU A 472 4.22 -0.95 19.61
CA LEU A 472 3.08 -1.62 20.23
C LEU A 472 1.78 -0.81 20.12
N SER A 473 1.87 0.52 20.16
CA SER A 473 0.72 1.42 19.97
C SER A 473 0.15 1.34 18.55
N SER A 474 0.99 1.10 17.54
CA SER A 474 0.53 0.87 16.18
C SER A 474 -0.07 -0.52 15.96
N LEU A 475 0.32 -1.52 16.78
CA LEU A 475 -0.06 -2.92 16.65
C LEU A 475 -1.31 -3.33 17.45
N CYS A 476 -2.00 -2.37 18.07
CA CYS A 476 -3.17 -2.61 18.93
C CYS A 476 -4.51 -2.17 18.30
N GLU A 477 -4.56 -1.99 16.98
CA GLU A 477 -5.79 -1.65 16.26
C GLU A 477 -6.72 -2.88 16.22
N GLY A 478 -7.89 -2.78 16.85
CA GLY A 478 -8.85 -3.88 16.97
C GLY A 478 -8.84 -4.58 18.33
N THR A 479 -9.92 -5.29 18.65
CA THR A 479 -10.14 -5.86 20.00
C THR A 479 -9.14 -6.97 20.33
N TRP A 480 -8.86 -7.87 19.38
CA TRP A 480 -7.93 -8.99 19.59
C TRP A 480 -6.45 -8.55 19.55
N PRO A 481 -5.99 -7.70 18.61
CA PRO A 481 -4.62 -7.16 18.67
C PRO A 481 -4.32 -6.37 19.94
N ALA A 482 -5.28 -5.59 20.46
CA ALA A 482 -5.11 -4.91 21.75
C ALA A 482 -4.92 -5.89 22.92
N GLU A 483 -5.67 -6.99 22.94
CA GLU A 483 -5.46 -8.06 23.93
C GLU A 483 -4.08 -8.72 23.78
N CYS A 484 -3.60 -8.92 22.55
CA CYS A 484 -2.27 -9.46 22.28
C CYS A 484 -1.16 -8.54 22.79
N VAL A 485 -1.25 -7.23 22.53
CA VAL A 485 -0.29 -6.23 23.03
C VAL A 485 -0.29 -6.19 24.56
N TYR A 486 -1.45 -6.18 25.20
CA TYR A 486 -1.55 -6.22 26.66
C TYR A 486 -0.87 -7.49 27.21
N ASN A 487 -1.21 -8.66 26.67
CA ASN A 487 -0.63 -9.93 27.09
C ASN A 487 0.88 -10.01 26.83
N PHE A 488 1.37 -9.41 25.74
CA PHE A 488 2.79 -9.36 25.41
C PHE A 488 3.57 -8.58 26.48
N LEU A 489 3.06 -7.41 26.88
CA LEU A 489 3.67 -6.61 27.95
C LEU A 489 3.49 -7.24 29.33
N ASP A 490 2.31 -7.77 29.65
CA ASP A 490 2.05 -8.31 30.99
C ASP A 490 2.88 -9.58 31.28
N LYS A 491 3.17 -10.36 30.24
CA LYS A 491 3.94 -11.60 30.32
C LYS A 491 5.42 -11.41 30.00
N SER A 492 5.96 -10.18 30.02
CA SER A 492 7.38 -9.93 29.80
C SER A 492 8.23 -10.69 30.82
N VAL A 493 9.22 -11.43 30.32
CA VAL A 493 10.00 -12.40 31.12
C VAL A 493 11.26 -11.80 31.75
N GLY A 494 11.57 -10.53 31.47
CA GLY A 494 12.77 -9.90 31.98
C GLY A 494 12.70 -8.38 31.94
N VAL A 495 13.66 -7.78 32.65
CA VAL A 495 13.85 -6.32 32.73
C VAL A 495 15.31 -6.04 32.46
N SER A 496 15.60 -5.08 31.58
CA SER A 496 16.97 -4.73 31.21
C SER A 496 17.48 -3.54 32.00
N SER A 497 18.75 -3.58 32.40
CA SER A 497 19.40 -2.46 33.08
C SER A 497 20.89 -2.37 32.74
N LEU A 498 21.44 -1.16 32.91
CA LEU A 498 22.88 -0.96 32.83
C LEU A 498 23.55 -1.58 34.05
N PHE A 499 24.53 -2.44 33.81
CA PHE A 499 25.25 -3.14 34.86
C PHE A 499 26.75 -3.02 34.66
N GLN A 500 27.46 -2.73 35.75
CA GLN A 500 28.91 -2.66 35.76
C GLN A 500 29.49 -4.07 35.95
N ILE A 501 30.11 -4.61 34.91
CA ILE A 501 30.72 -5.93 34.94
C ILE A 501 32.04 -5.85 35.72
N SER A 502 32.19 -6.73 36.72
CA SER A 502 33.42 -6.98 37.45
C SER A 502 33.90 -8.42 37.19
N ASN A 503 35.20 -8.71 37.34
CA ASN A 503 35.73 -10.06 37.12
C ASN A 503 35.07 -11.14 38.00
N ASP A 504 34.46 -10.74 39.11
CA ASP A 504 33.76 -11.64 40.03
C ASP A 504 32.29 -11.87 39.63
N SER A 505 31.68 -11.03 38.80
CA SER A 505 30.26 -11.14 38.41
C SER A 505 29.99 -12.05 37.21
N LEU A 506 31.04 -12.50 36.51
CA LEU A 506 30.95 -13.36 35.33
C LEU A 506 30.90 -14.84 35.75
N LEU A 507 29.95 -15.58 35.19
CA LEU A 507 29.89 -17.04 35.34
C LEU A 507 30.70 -17.67 34.19
N ASP A 508 31.84 -18.30 34.55
CA ASP A 508 32.72 -19.16 33.72
C ASP A 508 32.50 -19.07 32.19
N GLY A 509 33.15 -18.11 31.54
CA GLY A 509 33.27 -18.05 30.07
C GLY A 509 31.97 -17.86 29.28
N SER A 510 30.87 -17.49 29.92
CA SER A 510 29.56 -17.23 29.29
C SER A 510 29.16 -15.75 29.39
N ASP A 511 28.28 -15.29 28.48
CA ASP A 511 27.67 -13.94 28.50
C ASP A 511 26.65 -13.76 29.65
N ILE A 512 26.77 -14.54 30.73
CA ILE A 512 25.83 -14.59 31.85
C ILE A 512 26.47 -13.95 33.08
N VAL A 513 25.72 -13.04 33.70
CA VAL A 513 26.09 -12.36 34.95
C VAL A 513 25.08 -12.65 36.05
N GLU A 514 25.52 -12.55 37.30
CA GLU A 514 24.65 -12.71 38.47
C GLU A 514 24.64 -11.44 39.34
N ALA A 515 23.45 -10.99 39.73
CA ALA A 515 23.26 -9.82 40.58
C ALA A 515 23.76 -10.13 42.00
N ARG A 516 24.95 -9.62 42.36
CA ARG A 516 25.48 -9.77 43.73
C ARG A 516 24.90 -8.79 44.74
N GLN A 517 24.29 -7.71 44.25
CA GLN A 517 23.60 -6.69 45.03
C GLN A 517 22.28 -6.35 44.31
N PRO A 518 21.26 -5.81 45.00
CA PRO A 518 20.03 -5.38 44.35
C PRO A 518 20.35 -4.38 43.24
N VAL A 519 19.94 -4.68 42.01
CA VAL A 519 20.23 -3.82 40.85
C VAL A 519 19.05 -2.86 40.66
N CYS A 520 19.32 -1.56 40.72
CA CYS A 520 18.32 -0.55 40.41
C CYS A 520 17.99 -0.58 38.92
N VAL A 521 16.70 -0.51 38.60
CA VAL A 521 16.27 -0.32 37.21
C VAL A 521 16.31 1.18 36.88
N PRO A 522 17.09 1.62 35.87
CA PRO A 522 17.20 3.03 35.52
C PRO A 522 15.83 3.64 35.19
N GLY A 523 15.56 4.82 35.73
CA GLY A 523 14.31 5.55 35.49
C GLY A 523 13.10 5.06 36.28
N ILE A 524 13.27 4.09 37.20
CA ILE A 524 12.17 3.56 38.02
C ILE A 524 12.57 3.51 39.49
N GLU A 525 12.16 4.51 40.26
CA GLU A 525 12.33 4.50 41.72
C GLU A 525 11.51 3.36 42.34
N GLY A 526 12.14 2.59 43.23
CA GLY A 526 11.47 1.53 43.98
C GLY A 526 11.40 0.16 43.30
N LEU A 527 11.84 0.02 42.04
CA LEU A 527 11.96 -1.27 41.36
C LEU A 527 13.42 -1.77 41.42
N PHE A 528 13.61 -2.91 42.09
CA PHE A 528 14.92 -3.52 42.27
C PHE A 528 14.91 -4.97 41.78
N ILE A 529 15.94 -5.34 41.03
CA ILE A 529 16.21 -6.73 40.68
C ILE A 529 16.87 -7.40 41.89
N PRO A 530 16.31 -8.51 42.41
CA PRO A 530 16.84 -9.19 43.60
C PRO A 530 18.26 -9.75 43.42
N VAL A 531 18.98 -9.91 44.52
CA VAL A 531 20.26 -10.61 44.58
C VAL A 531 20.09 -12.07 44.13
N GLY A 532 21.06 -12.60 43.40
CA GLY A 532 21.04 -13.96 42.86
C GLY A 532 20.27 -14.10 41.54
N THR A 533 19.68 -13.01 41.04
CA THR A 533 19.04 -13.01 39.71
C THR A 533 20.11 -13.13 38.63
N ARG A 534 19.89 -14.02 37.67
CA ARG A 534 20.74 -14.16 36.48
C ARG A 534 20.36 -13.15 35.43
N GLY A 535 21.36 -12.68 34.69
CA GLY A 535 21.14 -11.80 33.55
C GLY A 535 22.04 -12.19 32.39
N HIS A 536 21.54 -11.93 31.18
CA HIS A 536 22.27 -12.13 29.93
C HIS A 536 22.79 -10.79 29.43
N VAL A 537 24.06 -10.72 29.09
CA VAL A 537 24.68 -9.52 28.51
C VAL A 537 24.18 -9.37 27.07
N LEU A 538 23.42 -8.31 26.80
CA LEU A 538 22.90 -8.01 25.47
C LEU A 538 23.95 -7.28 24.62
N LYS A 539 24.59 -6.26 25.19
CA LYS A 539 25.63 -5.46 24.52
C LYS A 539 26.55 -4.76 25.51
N ALA A 540 27.83 -4.62 25.14
CA ALA A 540 28.77 -3.77 25.86
C ALA A 540 28.57 -2.31 25.43
N ILE A 541 28.39 -1.41 26.40
CA ILE A 541 28.16 0.04 26.17
C ILE A 541 29.42 0.85 26.51
N GLY A 542 30.25 0.35 27.43
CA GLY A 542 31.55 0.94 27.76
C GLY A 542 32.55 -0.13 28.17
N GLU A 543 33.76 0.27 28.59
CA GLU A 543 34.85 -0.65 28.93
C GLU A 543 34.44 -1.72 29.97
N ASN A 544 33.65 -1.32 30.98
CA ASN A 544 33.16 -2.20 32.05
C ASN A 544 31.63 -2.12 32.27
N THR A 545 30.88 -1.51 31.35
CA THR A 545 29.42 -1.36 31.49
C THR A 545 28.72 -2.06 30.35
N ALA A 546 27.76 -2.91 30.68
CA ALA A 546 26.96 -3.62 29.71
C ALA A 546 25.47 -3.42 29.97
N LEU A 547 24.67 -3.55 28.91
CA LEU A 547 23.24 -3.73 29.02
C LEU A 547 22.98 -5.21 29.32
N VAL A 548 22.32 -5.48 30.44
CA VAL A 548 22.02 -6.83 30.91
C VAL A 548 20.52 -7.00 30.99
N ARG A 549 20.00 -8.07 30.38
CA ARG A 549 18.62 -8.51 30.53
C ARG A 549 18.51 -9.48 31.69
N TRP A 550 17.84 -9.07 32.76
CA TRP A 550 17.68 -9.88 33.96
C TRP A 550 16.47 -10.81 33.84
N GLU A 551 16.61 -12.05 34.29
CA GLU A 551 15.55 -13.05 34.40
C GLU A 551 14.61 -12.73 35.58
N HIS A 552 14.06 -11.52 35.58
CA HIS A 552 13.15 -11.01 36.59
C HIS A 552 11.78 -10.76 35.95
N ALA A 553 10.87 -11.72 36.12
CA ALA A 553 9.51 -11.62 35.61
C ALA A 553 8.75 -10.49 36.31
N THR A 554 8.59 -9.38 35.61
CA THR A 554 7.80 -8.22 36.02
C THR A 554 6.88 -7.85 34.87
N SER A 555 5.62 -7.54 35.17
CA SER A 555 4.68 -7.04 34.16
C SER A 555 5.21 -5.74 33.56
N GLY A 556 5.46 -5.72 32.24
CA GLY A 556 5.89 -4.53 31.52
C GLY A 556 4.85 -3.41 31.58
N VAL A 557 3.57 -3.77 31.69
CA VAL A 557 2.48 -2.80 31.94
C VAL A 557 2.67 -2.10 33.29
N PHE A 558 3.02 -2.85 34.33
CA PHE A 558 3.32 -2.28 35.65
C PHE A 558 4.53 -1.35 35.59
N VAL A 559 5.58 -1.75 34.89
CA VAL A 559 6.77 -0.94 34.67
C VAL A 559 6.43 0.39 33.98
N LEU A 560 5.63 0.37 32.91
CA LEU A 560 5.18 1.58 32.20
C LEU A 560 4.34 2.50 33.10
N LEU A 561 3.45 1.95 33.92
CA LEU A 561 2.65 2.73 34.86
C LEU A 561 3.48 3.36 35.97
N LEU A 562 4.50 2.65 36.48
CA LEU A 562 5.46 3.20 37.44
C LEU A 562 6.24 4.35 36.81
N ARG A 563 6.74 4.19 35.58
CA ARG A 563 7.42 5.26 34.85
C ARG A 563 6.52 6.46 34.65
N LEU A 564 5.28 6.28 34.18
CA LEU A 564 4.31 7.38 34.05
C LEU A 564 4.02 8.09 35.38
N ALA A 565 3.90 7.34 36.48
CA ALA A 565 3.64 7.92 37.80
C ALA A 565 4.83 8.74 38.33
N GLN A 566 6.05 8.38 37.93
CA GLN A 566 7.29 9.03 38.33
C GLN A 566 7.72 10.16 37.37
N ASP A 567 7.42 10.03 36.08
CA ASP A 567 7.73 10.95 34.99
C ASP A 567 6.95 12.27 35.05
N MET A 568 6.03 12.43 36.00
CA MET A 568 5.54 13.76 36.40
C MET A 568 6.67 14.69 36.89
N TYR A 569 7.90 14.17 37.09
CA TYR A 569 9.10 14.89 37.52
C TYR A 569 10.31 14.83 36.56
N LEU A 570 10.25 14.09 35.44
CA LEU A 570 11.39 13.87 34.53
C LEU A 570 11.16 14.48 33.13
N ASN A 571 12.24 14.97 32.51
CA ASN A 571 12.23 15.77 31.27
C ASN A 571 11.92 15.00 29.95
N SER A 572 11.43 13.75 30.00
CA SER A 572 11.14 12.95 28.78
C SER A 572 9.68 13.08 28.34
N LYS A 573 9.34 14.18 27.66
CA LYS A 573 7.96 14.43 27.19
C LYS A 573 7.47 13.40 26.16
N GLU A 574 8.36 12.84 25.37
CA GLU A 574 8.02 11.90 24.30
C GLU A 574 7.59 10.54 24.86
N GLU A 575 8.34 10.00 25.82
CA GLU A 575 8.02 8.71 26.45
C GLU A 575 6.64 8.72 27.13
N VAL A 576 6.33 9.81 27.84
CA VAL A 576 5.00 10.01 28.46
C VAL A 576 3.91 10.02 27.39
N LEU A 577 4.13 10.75 26.29
CA LEU A 577 3.14 10.88 25.21
C LEU A 577 2.85 9.53 24.55
N PHE A 578 3.88 8.77 24.19
CA PHE A 578 3.71 7.46 23.55
C PHE A 578 3.11 6.43 24.50
N THR A 579 3.48 6.46 25.79
CA THR A 579 2.89 5.53 26.78
C THR A 579 1.41 5.84 27.00
N LEU A 580 1.03 7.12 27.06
CA LEU A 580 -0.38 7.50 27.13
C LEU A 580 -1.15 7.15 25.86
N ASP A 581 -0.55 7.32 24.66
CA ASP A 581 -1.16 6.90 23.39
C ASP A 581 -1.43 5.39 23.37
N LEU A 582 -0.45 4.57 23.75
CA LEU A 582 -0.60 3.12 23.87
C LEU A 582 -1.74 2.74 24.84
N LEU A 583 -1.72 3.28 26.06
CA LEU A 583 -2.75 2.98 27.06
C LEU A 583 -4.14 3.42 26.60
N SER A 584 -4.25 4.60 25.99
CA SER A 584 -5.51 5.12 25.44
C SER A 584 -6.06 4.20 24.36
N ARG A 585 -5.20 3.70 23.46
CA ARG A 585 -5.59 2.81 22.38
C ARG A 585 -5.99 1.43 22.88
N LEU A 586 -5.22 0.84 23.80
CA LEU A 586 -5.57 -0.44 24.43
C LEU A 586 -6.98 -0.40 25.05
N VAL A 587 -7.27 0.68 25.78
CA VAL A 587 -8.56 0.90 26.45
C VAL A 587 -9.69 1.16 25.46
N SER A 588 -9.40 1.90 24.38
CA SER A 588 -10.38 2.24 23.35
C SER A 588 -10.72 1.05 22.45
N SER A 589 -9.74 0.19 22.16
CA SER A 589 -9.89 -1.00 21.31
C SER A 589 -10.52 -2.19 22.05
N ASN A 590 -10.30 -2.33 23.37
CA ASN A 590 -10.82 -3.45 24.15
C ASN A 590 -11.16 -3.09 25.60
N THR A 591 -12.46 -3.09 25.93
CA THR A 591 -12.95 -2.77 27.28
C THR A 591 -12.54 -3.78 28.35
N ALA A 592 -12.24 -5.03 28.00
CA ALA A 592 -11.73 -6.02 28.94
C ALA A 592 -10.31 -5.68 29.43
N VAL A 593 -9.49 -5.11 28.56
CA VAL A 593 -8.14 -4.63 28.90
C VAL A 593 -8.20 -3.50 29.94
N CYS A 594 -9.24 -2.65 29.91
CA CYS A 594 -9.45 -1.62 30.93
C CYS A 594 -9.56 -2.20 32.34
N PHE A 595 -10.34 -3.27 32.50
CA PHE A 595 -10.52 -3.92 33.80
C PHE A 595 -9.22 -4.60 34.27
N GLN A 596 -8.47 -5.19 33.34
CA GLN A 596 -7.15 -5.76 33.63
C GLN A 596 -6.15 -4.68 34.08
N LEU A 597 -6.08 -3.54 33.38
CA LEU A 597 -5.24 -2.39 33.73
C LEU A 597 -5.53 -1.85 35.13
N MET A 598 -6.81 -1.77 35.52
CA MET A 598 -7.21 -1.34 36.87
C MET A 598 -6.79 -2.33 37.98
N ASN A 599 -6.59 -3.60 37.64
CA ASN A 599 -6.24 -4.67 38.58
C ASN A 599 -4.73 -4.94 38.70
N VAL A 600 -3.88 -4.28 37.90
CA VAL A 600 -2.41 -4.47 37.91
C VAL A 600 -1.83 -4.28 39.33
N SER A 601 -2.39 -3.34 40.11
CA SER A 601 -1.99 -3.05 41.50
C SER A 601 -2.27 -4.19 42.49
N ASN A 602 -3.30 -5.02 42.25
CA ASN A 602 -3.66 -6.13 43.13
C ASN A 602 -2.70 -7.33 42.99
N SER A 603 -2.04 -7.47 41.84
CA SER A 603 -1.03 -8.52 41.61
C SER A 603 0.33 -8.18 42.24
N ALA A 604 0.74 -6.90 42.17
CA ALA A 604 2.00 -6.41 42.74
C ALA A 604 2.01 -6.42 44.28
N HIS A 605 0.85 -6.27 44.93
CA HIS A 605 0.73 -6.34 46.39
C HIS A 605 1.12 -7.71 46.96
N PHE A 606 0.98 -8.80 46.20
CA PHE A 606 1.38 -10.14 46.67
C PHE A 606 2.89 -10.37 46.66
N HIS A 607 3.66 -9.72 45.78
CA HIS A 607 5.12 -9.83 45.76
C HIS A 607 5.80 -8.89 46.78
N ALA A 608 5.29 -7.67 46.95
CA ALA A 608 5.85 -6.73 47.93
C ALA A 608 5.64 -7.19 49.39
N VAL A 609 4.48 -7.78 49.71
CA VAL A 609 4.20 -8.32 51.05
C VAL A 609 5.03 -9.58 51.36
N SER A 610 5.39 -10.37 50.33
CA SER A 610 6.30 -11.51 50.49
C SER A 610 7.73 -11.06 50.84
N LEU A 611 8.24 -10.01 50.18
CA LEU A 611 9.58 -9.47 50.39
C LEU A 611 9.73 -8.74 51.74
N MET A 612 8.69 -8.03 52.19
CA MET A 612 8.71 -7.42 53.53
C MET A 612 8.69 -8.46 54.65
N ASN A 613 7.98 -9.58 54.48
CA ASN A 613 7.98 -10.67 55.47
C ASN A 613 9.32 -11.42 55.55
N GLU A 614 10.10 -11.49 54.47
CA GLU A 614 11.46 -12.06 54.51
C GLU A 614 12.49 -11.12 55.14
N GLN A 615 12.31 -9.80 55.04
CA GLN A 615 13.14 -8.83 55.74
C GLN A 615 12.82 -8.75 57.25
N GLU A 616 11.56 -8.91 57.66
CA GLU A 616 11.22 -8.97 59.10
C GLU A 616 11.68 -10.27 59.78
N ASN A 617 11.73 -11.39 59.05
CA ASN A 617 12.21 -12.67 59.61
C ASN A 617 13.75 -12.77 59.71
N ASN A 618 14.50 -11.91 59.03
CA ASN A 618 15.97 -11.83 59.17
C ASN A 618 16.44 -10.80 60.21
N VAL A 619 15.50 -10.14 60.91
CA VAL A 619 15.79 -9.19 62.00
C VAL A 619 15.17 -9.64 63.33
N ARG A 620 14.96 -10.95 63.52
CA ARG A 620 14.63 -11.53 64.85
C ARG A 620 15.61 -12.61 65.28
#